data_AF-A0A359HKR9-F1
#
_entry.id   AF-A0A359HKR9-F1
#
_cell.length_a   1.000
_cell.length_b   1.000
_cell.length_c   1.000
_cell.angle_alpha   90.00
_cell.angle_beta   90.00
_cell.angle_gamma   90.00
#
_symmetry.space_group_name_H-M   'P 1'
#
loop_
_entity.id
_entity.type
_entity.pdbx_description
1 polymer ?
#
loop_
_entity_poly.entity_id
_entity_poly.type
_entity_poly.pdbx_seq_one_letter_code
_entity_poly.pdbx_strand_id
1 'polypeptide(L)' 'MKTLVINAGSSSIKYQLFEMENNAVLAAGLVERIGEAVGRVKHSVNTGPEKQEIARDQTIKDHRQG' A
#
# COMPACT_ATOMS: atom_id res chain seq x y z
N MET A 1 -19.74 1.76 -3.76
CA MET A 1 -19.38 1.14 -2.46
C MET A 1 -17.87 0.97 -2.41
N LYS A 2 -17.19 1.50 -1.39
CA LYS A 2 -15.73 1.39 -1.28
C LYS A 2 -15.31 0.19 -0.41
N THR A 3 -14.41 -0.63 -0.91
CA THR A 3 -13.91 -1.84 -0.21
C THR A 3 -12.40 -1.78 -0.07
N LEU A 4 -11.88 -1.83 1.15
CA LEU A 4 -10.45 -1.92 1.42
C LEU A 4 -10.06 -3.38 1.67
N VAL A 5 -9.20 -3.92 0.81
CA VAL A 5 -8.63 -5.26 0.96
C VAL A 5 -7.21 -5.11 1.49
N ILE A 6 -6.89 -5.87 2.54
CA ILE A 6 -5.56 -5.91 3.15
C ILE A 6 -5.09 -7.35 3.19
N ASN A 7 -3.86 -7.58 2.72
CA ASN A 7 -3.12 -8.81 2.91
C ASN A 7 -1.90 -8.48 3.78
N ALA A 8 -1.83 -9.08 4.96
CA ALA A 8 -0.72 -8.89 5.90
C ALA A 8 0.05 -10.21 6.05
N GLY A 9 1.34 -10.17 5.73
CA GLY A 9 2.31 -11.23 5.98
C GLY A 9 3.30 -10.84 7.08
N SER A 10 4.21 -11.76 7.41
CA SER A 10 5.23 -11.55 8.45
C SER A 10 6.24 -10.46 8.09
N SER A 11 6.47 -10.17 6.82
CA SER A 11 7.44 -9.15 6.35
C SER A 11 6.82 -8.10 5.42
N SER A 12 5.51 -8.14 5.20
CA SER A 12 4.84 -7.22 4.27
C SER A 12 3.37 -6.95 4.60
N ILE A 13 2.87 -5.82 4.13
CA ILE A 13 1.46 -5.44 4.09
C ILE A 13 1.16 -4.93 2.69
N LYS A 14 0.24 -5.58 1.99
CA LYS A 14 -0.30 -5.11 0.71
C LYS A 14 -1.76 -4.70 0.90
N TYR A 15 -2.15 -3.57 0.34
CA TYR A 15 -3.53 -3.11 0.42
C TYR A 15 -4.02 -2.50 -0.89
N GLN A 16 -5.33 -2.60 -1.14
CA GLN A 16 -6.00 -1.99 -2.28
C GLN A 16 -7.38 -1.47 -1.86
N LEU A 17 -7.71 -0.25 -2.27
CA LEU A 17 -9.04 0.35 -2.11
C LEU A 17 -9.78 0.24 -3.44
N PHE A 18 -10.88 -0.48 -3.45
CA PHE A 18 -11.74 -0.68 -4.61
C PHE A 18 -12.98 0.23 -4.56
N GLU A 19 -13.38 0.76 -5.71
CA GLU A 19 -14.76 1.17 -5.98
C GLU A 19 -15.48 -0.02 -6.61
N MET A 20 -16.39 -0.65 -5.87
CA MET A 20 -17.03 -1.89 -6.29
C MET A 20 -18.10 -1.66 -7.38
N GLU A 21 -18.59 -0.43 -7.53
CA GLU A 21 -19.59 -0.11 -8.57
C GLU A 21 -19.04 -0.32 -9.99
N ASN A 22 -17.73 -0.13 -10.18
CA ASN A 22 -17.06 -0.28 -11.47
C ASN A 22 -15.80 -1.16 -11.40
N ASN A 23 -15.58 -1.85 -10.27
CA ASN A 23 -14.39 -2.65 -9.97
C ASN A 23 -13.05 -1.90 -10.13
N ALA A 24 -13.05 -0.57 -9.99
CA ALA A 24 -11.84 0.23 -10.12
C ALA A 24 -10.99 0.20 -8.84
N VAL A 25 -9.67 0.13 -8.99
CA VAL A 25 -8.74 0.33 -7.86
C VAL A 25 -8.46 1.82 -7.71
N LEU A 26 -8.99 2.43 -6.66
CA LEU A 26 -8.81 3.85 -6.34
C LEU A 26 -7.42 4.13 -5.75
N ALA A 27 -6.89 3.20 -4.95
CA ALA A 27 -5.56 3.30 -4.38
C ALA A 27 -4.97 1.92 -4.10
N ALA A 28 -3.65 1.84 -4.07
CA ALA A 28 -2.92 0.64 -3.69
C ALA A 28 -1.68 1.01 -2.90
N GLY A 29 -1.25 0.12 -2.02
CA GLY A 29 0.06 0.26 -1.42
C GLY A 29 0.67 -1.04 -0.98
N LEU A 30 1.97 -0.94 -0.73
CA LEU A 30 2.84 -2.02 -0.35
C LEU A 30 3.82 -1.50 0.69
N VAL A 31 3.86 -2.19 1.82
CA VAL A 31 4.92 -2.11 2.81
C VAL A 31 5.63 -3.45 2.77
N GLU A 32 6.93 -3.47 2.55
CA GLU A 32 7.71 -4.71 2.46
C GLU A 32 9.07 -4.55 3.15
N ARG A 33 9.71 -5.69 3.42
CA ARG A 33 10.97 -5.78 4.17
C ARG A 33 10.83 -5.20 5.59
N ILE A 34 9.69 -5.46 6.23
CA ILE A 34 9.44 -5.09 7.63
C ILE A 34 10.38 -5.91 8.53
N GLY A 35 11.08 -5.24 9.45
CA GLY A 35 12.08 -5.83 10.33
C GLY A 35 13.49 -5.89 9.73
N GLU A 36 13.67 -5.52 8.46
CA GLU A 36 14.98 -5.44 7.81
C GLU A 36 15.62 -4.06 7.98
N ALA A 37 16.93 -3.95 7.66
CA ALA A 37 17.66 -2.69 7.73
C ALA A 37 17.04 -1.61 6.82
N VAL A 38 16.54 -2.02 5.65
CA VAL A 38 15.95 -1.13 4.64
C VAL A 38 14.61 -1.70 4.16
N GLY A 39 13.52 -1.15 4.72
CA GLY A 39 12.15 -1.35 4.30
C GLY A 39 11.79 -0.57 3.03
N ARG A 40 10.64 -0.86 2.41
CA ARG A 40 10.07 -0.05 1.33
C ARG A 40 8.61 0.25 1.60
N VAL A 41 8.22 1.50 1.38
CA VAL A 41 6.81 1.92 1.34
C VAL A 41 6.51 2.45 -0.03
N LYS A 42 5.47 1.89 -0.65
CA LYS A 42 4.92 2.34 -1.93
C LYS A 42 3.43 2.62 -1.76
N HIS A 43 2.98 3.75 -2.29
CA HIS A 43 1.56 4.10 -2.34
C HIS A 43 1.23 4.74 -3.68
N SER A 44 0.12 4.34 -4.27
CA SER A 44 -0.38 4.89 -5.53
C SER A 44 -1.85 5.23 -5.44
N VAL A 45 -2.24 6.37 -6.02
CA VAL A 45 -3.62 6.87 -6.09
C VAL A 45 -4.02 7.03 -7.56
N ASN A 46 -5.22 6.54 -7.89
CA ASN A 46 -5.80 6.51 -9.24
C ASN A 46 -7.11 7.32 -9.33
N THR A 47 -7.34 8.30 -8.45
CA THR A 47 -8.60 9.05 -8.36
C THR A 47 -8.62 10.33 -9.22
N GLY A 48 -7.84 10.38 -10.30
CA GLY A 48 -7.69 11.56 -11.16
C GLY A 48 -7.18 11.19 -12.56
N PRO A 49 -6.90 12.18 -13.42
CA PRO A 49 -6.46 11.93 -14.80
C PRO A 49 -5.09 11.25 -14.87
N GLU A 50 -4.26 11.45 -13.85
CA GLU A 50 -2.93 10.86 -13.75
C GLU A 50 -2.81 10.00 -12.51
N LYS A 51 -2.12 8.87 -12.66
CA LYS A 51 -1.71 8.03 -11.54
C LYS A 51 -0.62 8.75 -10.76
N GLN A 52 -0.87 8.98 -9.47
CA GLN A 52 0.14 9.49 -8.55
C GLN A 52 0.79 8.32 -7.81
N GLU A 53 2.12 8.33 -7.69
CA GLU A 53 2.85 7.28 -6.99
C GLU A 53 3.95 7.89 -6.13
N ILE A 54 4.02 7.44 -4.88
CA ILE A 54 5.14 7.71 -3.98
C ILE A 54 5.82 6.39 -3.62
N ALA A 55 7.14 6.41 -3.59
CA ALA A 55 7.95 5.29 -3.13
C ALA A 55 9.12 5.83 -2.30
N ARG A 56 9.35 5.23 -1.13
CA ARG A 56 10.47 5.57 -0.26
C ARG A 56 11.04 4.32 0.40
N ASP A 57 12.36 4.30 0.50
CA ASP A 57 13.07 3.32 1.31
C ASP A 57 13.30 3.92 2.71
N GLN A 58 13.01 3.16 3.75
CA GLN A 58 13.16 3.57 5.15
C GLN A 58 13.25 2.35 6.05
N THR A 59 13.87 2.46 7.23
CA THR A 59 13.79 1.39 8.23
C THR A 59 12.37 1.29 8.78
N ILE A 60 11.80 0.08 8.75
CA ILE A 60 10.46 -0.24 9.28
C ILE A 60 10.66 -1.35 10.31
N LYS A 61 10.74 -0.99 11.59
CA LYS A 61 11.12 -1.88 12.69
C LYS A 61 10.14 -3.04 12.86
N ASP A 62 8.85 -2.75 12.76
CA ASP A 62 7.76 -3.70 12.94
C ASP A 62 6.48 -3.19 12.26
N HIS A 63 5.43 -4.01 12.23
CA HIS A 63 4.13 -3.68 11.62
C HIS A 63 3.37 -2.54 12.31
N ARG A 64 3.86 -2.05 13.46
CA ARG A 64 3.27 -0.93 14.19
C ARG A 64 3.88 0.41 13.77
N GLN A 65 4.93 0.39 12.97
CA GLN A 65 5.60 1.59 12.48
C GLN A 65 5.01 2.04 11.13
N GLY A 66 4.29 3.16 11.13
CA GLY A 66 3.66 3.76 9.96
C GLY A 66 2.91 5.02 10.31
#